data_AF-A0A501Y3C2-F1
#
_entry.id   AF-A0A501Y3C2-F1
#
_cell.length_a   1.000
_cell.length_b   1.000
_cell.length_c   1.000
_cell.angle_alpha   90.00
_cell.angle_beta   90.00
_cell.angle_gamma   90.00
#
_symmetry.space_group_name_H-M   'P 1'
#
loop_
_entity.id
_entity.type
_entity.pdbx_description
1 polymer ?
#
loop_
_entity_poly.entity_id
_entity_poly.type
_entity_poly.pdbx_seq_one_letter_code
_entity_poly.pdbx_strand_id
1 'polypeptide(L)'
;MLPEDKMPEAEVTLRLAISLIENGHVQGDIIVAIDGAQVRTKNTIHFQLVEFLNERGWTSPVQQKRWQSKYSNKKYAASIIVRSSSGVGDLVAELRTGQRLRVESKKGPLIRSKSSQEYSLIREAIGQLVTIEHLEQTDVLAVAVPKSEKFDALAELWRVRPLMKSTGIHILTIGRDNSVSGLSDLIQ
;
A
#
# COMPACT_ATOMS: atom_id res chain seq x y z
N MET A 1 -6.87 9.84 15.60
CA MET A 1 -7.14 10.76 14.47
C MET A 1 -5.94 10.75 13.52
N LEU A 2 -6.16 10.58 12.22
CA LEU A 2 -5.10 10.57 11.21
C LEU A 2 -4.62 12.00 10.94
N PRO A 3 -3.32 12.23 10.63
CA PRO A 3 -2.82 13.58 10.36
C PRO A 3 -3.44 14.17 9.09
N GLU A 4 -3.88 15.43 9.11
CA GLU A 4 -4.58 16.03 7.97
C GLU A 4 -3.67 16.29 6.76
N ASP A 5 -2.41 16.62 7.03
CA ASP A 5 -1.43 17.12 6.06
C ASP A 5 -0.57 16.03 5.40
N LYS A 6 -0.63 14.80 5.89
CA LYS A 6 0.15 13.65 5.39
C LYS A 6 -0.61 12.34 5.57
N MET A 7 -0.21 11.34 4.80
CA MET A 7 -0.68 9.97 4.94
C MET A 7 0.50 9.09 5.42
N PRO A 8 0.37 8.41 6.58
CA PRO A 8 1.34 7.41 7.02
C PRO A 8 1.44 6.23 6.04
N GLU A 9 2.58 5.55 6.03
CA GLU A 9 2.86 4.43 5.11
C GLU A 9 1.88 3.27 5.32
N ALA A 10 1.68 2.87 6.58
CA ALA A 10 0.68 1.87 6.94
C ALA A 10 -0.75 2.26 6.52
N GLU A 11 -1.08 3.57 6.47
CA GLU A 11 -2.37 4.03 5.94
C GLU A 11 -2.45 3.77 4.42
N VAL A 12 -1.41 4.11 3.66
CA VAL A 12 -1.33 3.85 2.21
C VAL A 12 -1.53 2.36 1.91
N THR A 13 -0.77 1.51 2.59
CA THR A 13 -0.78 0.05 2.38
C THR A 13 -2.15 -0.56 2.70
N LEU A 14 -2.74 -0.22 3.84
CA LEU A 14 -4.03 -0.78 4.24
C LEU A 14 -5.18 -0.28 3.38
N ARG A 15 -5.14 0.99 2.93
CA ARG A 15 -6.16 1.50 1.99
C ARG A 15 -6.10 0.80 0.65
N LEU A 16 -4.91 0.51 0.14
CA LEU A 16 -4.75 -0.30 -1.07
C LEU A 16 -5.31 -1.72 -0.87
N ALA A 17 -4.98 -2.38 0.23
CA ALA A 17 -5.51 -3.71 0.55
C ALA A 17 -7.04 -3.72 0.60
N ILE A 18 -7.63 -2.73 1.28
CA ILE A 18 -9.09 -2.56 1.36
C ILE A 18 -9.67 -2.36 -0.04
N SER A 19 -9.13 -1.43 -0.83
CA SER A 19 -9.63 -1.14 -2.17
C SER A 19 -9.58 -2.37 -3.09
N LEU A 20 -8.50 -3.14 -3.05
CA LEU A 20 -8.35 -4.37 -3.83
C LEU A 20 -9.40 -5.43 -3.47
N ILE A 21 -9.72 -5.59 -2.18
CA ILE A 21 -10.74 -6.55 -1.74
C ILE A 21 -12.15 -6.03 -2.06
N GLU A 22 -12.45 -4.77 -1.72
CA GLU A 22 -13.80 -4.20 -1.86
C GLU A 22 -14.26 -4.13 -3.32
N ASN A 23 -13.32 -3.94 -4.26
CA ASN A 23 -13.58 -3.95 -5.70
C ASN A 23 -13.42 -5.33 -6.34
N GLY A 24 -13.16 -6.38 -5.55
CA GLY A 24 -13.09 -7.76 -6.03
C GLY A 24 -11.93 -8.03 -6.99
N HIS A 25 -10.79 -7.37 -6.81
CA HIS A 25 -9.60 -7.56 -7.66
C HIS A 25 -8.70 -8.73 -7.22
N VAL A 26 -8.96 -9.30 -6.04
CA VAL A 26 -8.15 -10.40 -5.49
C VAL A 26 -8.88 -11.74 -5.48
N GLN A 27 -8.08 -12.82 -5.55
CA GLN A 27 -8.56 -14.20 -5.45
C GLN A 27 -8.70 -14.67 -3.99
N GLY A 28 -7.89 -14.12 -3.07
CA GLY A 28 -7.84 -14.56 -1.69
C GLY A 28 -7.35 -13.50 -0.72
N ASP A 29 -6.80 -13.94 0.41
CA ASP A 29 -6.28 -13.06 1.45
C ASP A 29 -5.10 -12.21 0.93
N ILE A 30 -5.04 -10.95 1.36
CA ILE A 30 -3.93 -10.05 1.10
C ILE A 30 -2.97 -10.08 2.28
N ILE A 31 -1.67 -10.17 2.02
CA ILE A 31 -0.63 -10.04 3.05
C ILE A 31 -0.16 -8.59 3.07
N VAL A 32 -0.15 -8.00 4.25
CA VAL A 32 0.37 -6.65 4.48
C VAL A 32 1.52 -6.73 5.49
N ALA A 33 2.70 -6.26 5.08
CA ALA A 33 3.85 -6.11 5.94
C ALA A 33 3.88 -4.68 6.50
N ILE A 34 3.79 -4.57 7.82
CA ILE A 34 3.87 -3.30 8.55
C ILE A 34 4.92 -3.45 9.64
N ASP A 35 5.84 -2.50 9.75
CA ASP A 35 6.84 -2.49 10.81
C ASP A 35 6.21 -1.99 12.12
N GLY A 36 6.59 -2.56 13.25
CA GLY A 36 6.28 -2.03 14.57
C GLY A 36 6.60 -0.53 14.70
N ALA A 37 7.70 -0.05 14.10
CA ALA A 37 8.06 1.36 14.08
C ALA A 37 7.05 2.25 13.34
N GLN A 38 6.34 1.72 12.33
CA GLN A 38 5.26 2.45 11.63
C GLN A 38 4.00 2.57 12.51
N VAL A 39 3.81 1.66 13.48
CA VAL A 39 2.67 1.68 14.41
C VAL A 39 3.00 2.47 15.67
N ARG A 40 4.12 2.16 16.32
CA ARG A 40 4.54 2.76 17.59
C ARG A 40 6.06 2.67 17.78
N THR A 41 6.69 3.79 18.16
CA THR A 41 8.07 3.79 18.68
C THR A 41 8.07 4.31 20.11
N LYS A 42 8.61 3.55 21.06
CA LYS A 42 8.64 3.91 22.49
C LYS A 42 7.24 4.33 23.00
N ASN A 43 7.02 5.62 23.20
CA ASN A 43 5.76 6.19 23.72
C ASN A 43 4.93 6.91 22.66
N THR A 44 5.41 6.98 21.42
CA THR A 44 4.71 7.67 20.32
C THR A 44 3.99 6.64 19.46
N ILE A 45 2.66 6.79 19.36
CA ILE A 45 1.85 6.05 18.39
C ILE A 45 1.89 6.84 17.08
N HIS A 46 2.39 6.21 16.02
CA HIS A 46 2.48 6.81 14.68
C HIS A 46 1.25 6.50 13.83
N PHE A 47 0.62 5.35 14.07
CA PHE A 47 -0.57 4.92 13.35
C PHE A 47 -1.45 4.00 14.21
N GLN A 48 -2.72 4.38 14.40
CA GLN A 48 -3.69 3.60 15.17
C GLN A 48 -4.30 2.47 14.33
N LEU A 49 -3.49 1.46 13.97
CA LEU A 49 -3.85 0.40 13.01
C LEU A 49 -5.17 -0.32 13.35
N VAL A 50 -5.32 -0.73 14.60
CA VAL A 50 -6.51 -1.49 15.05
C VAL A 50 -7.77 -0.63 14.93
N GLU A 51 -7.72 0.63 15.37
CA GLU A 51 -8.84 1.56 15.26
C GLU A 51 -9.17 1.83 13.79
N PHE A 52 -8.16 2.11 12.96
CA PHE A 52 -8.31 2.37 11.53
C PHE A 52 -9.06 1.24 10.80
N LEU A 53 -8.72 -0.02 11.09
CA LEU A 53 -9.37 -1.19 10.49
C LEU A 53 -10.78 -1.41 11.07
N ASN A 54 -10.95 -1.28 12.39
CA ASN A 54 -12.24 -1.47 13.04
C ASN A 54 -13.30 -0.47 12.54
N GLU A 55 -12.94 0.79 12.38
CA GLU A 55 -13.82 1.84 11.83
C GLU A 55 -14.35 1.49 10.43
N ARG A 56 -13.63 0.63 9.70
CA ARG A 56 -13.95 0.17 8.34
C ARG A 56 -14.54 -1.24 8.34
N GLY A 57 -14.88 -1.79 9.50
CA GLY A 57 -15.49 -3.12 9.65
C GLY A 57 -14.52 -4.28 9.49
N TRP A 58 -13.21 -4.02 9.44
CA TRP A 58 -12.16 -5.04 9.43
C TRP A 58 -11.75 -5.33 10.86
N THR A 59 -12.08 -6.53 11.36
CA THR A 59 -11.91 -6.89 12.78
C THR A 59 -11.12 -8.18 12.94
N SER A 60 -10.47 -8.33 14.08
CA SER A 60 -9.75 -9.53 14.48
C SER A 60 -10.14 -9.95 15.92
N PRO A 61 -10.30 -11.26 16.19
CA PRO A 61 -10.57 -11.76 17.54
C PRO A 61 -9.40 -11.56 18.52
N VAL A 62 -8.18 -11.32 18.02
CA VAL A 62 -6.97 -11.20 18.85
C VAL A 62 -6.39 -9.78 18.88
N GLN A 63 -7.06 -8.82 18.24
CA GLN A 63 -6.56 -7.44 18.09
C GLN A 63 -6.31 -6.70 19.41
N GLN A 64 -6.98 -7.11 20.49
CA GLN A 64 -6.76 -6.55 21.83
C GLN A 64 -5.39 -6.94 22.41
N LYS A 65 -4.81 -8.06 21.96
CA LYS A 65 -3.51 -8.56 22.44
C LYS A 65 -2.36 -8.10 21.56
N ARG A 66 -2.57 -8.06 20.23
CA ARG A 66 -1.57 -7.64 19.25
C ARG A 66 -2.24 -7.15 17.98
N TRP A 67 -1.63 -6.16 17.32
CA TRP A 67 -2.14 -5.62 16.06
C TRP A 67 -1.76 -6.50 14.85
N GLN A 68 -0.77 -7.39 14.97
CA GLN A 68 -0.48 -8.38 13.92
C GLN A 68 -1.52 -9.49 13.96
N SER A 69 -2.41 -9.51 12.96
CA SER A 69 -3.47 -10.50 12.87
C SER A 69 -4.02 -10.61 11.45
N LYS A 70 -4.79 -11.68 11.22
CA LYS A 70 -5.80 -11.72 10.17
C LYS A 70 -6.99 -10.87 10.60
N TYR A 71 -7.34 -9.88 9.79
CA TYR A 71 -8.53 -9.02 9.91
C TYR A 71 -9.53 -9.39 8.84
N SER A 72 -10.77 -9.65 9.25
CA SER A 72 -11.85 -10.07 8.36
C SER A 72 -13.00 -9.08 8.41
N ASN A 73 -13.73 -8.99 7.31
CA ASN A 73 -14.93 -8.18 7.17
C ASN A 73 -16.06 -9.07 6.66
N LYS A 74 -17.22 -9.07 7.32
CA LYS A 74 -18.34 -9.99 7.02
C LYS A 74 -18.88 -9.86 5.58
N LYS A 75 -18.59 -8.74 4.90
CA LYS A 75 -19.01 -8.49 3.51
C LYS A 75 -18.13 -9.21 2.48
N TYR A 76 -16.93 -9.64 2.84
CA TYR A 76 -15.93 -10.14 1.89
C TYR A 76 -15.36 -11.49 2.36
N ALA A 77 -15.09 -12.38 1.40
CA ALA A 77 -14.44 -13.66 1.71
C ALA A 77 -12.94 -13.50 2.02
N ALA A 78 -12.27 -12.58 1.31
CA ALA A 78 -10.87 -12.26 1.51
C ALA A 78 -10.64 -11.46 2.81
N SER A 79 -9.49 -11.70 3.43
CA SER A 79 -9.04 -11.01 4.65
C SER A 79 -7.73 -10.26 4.44
N ILE A 80 -7.43 -9.33 5.34
CA ILE A 80 -6.14 -8.64 5.41
C ILE A 80 -5.30 -9.31 6.49
N ILE A 81 -4.16 -9.90 6.12
CA ILE A 81 -3.22 -10.54 7.03
C ILE A 81 -2.07 -9.58 7.30
N VAL A 82 -2.12 -8.92 8.46
CA VAL A 82 -1.07 -8.00 8.90
C VAL A 82 0.04 -8.78 9.60
N ARG A 83 1.27 -8.65 9.10
CA ARG A 83 2.49 -9.26 9.66
C ARG A 83 3.59 -8.21 9.77
N SER A 84 4.58 -8.50 10.62
CA SER A 84 5.82 -7.74 10.71
C SER A 84 6.91 -8.58 10.03
N SER A 85 7.14 -8.35 8.75
CA SER A 85 8.11 -9.10 7.93
C SER A 85 8.85 -8.17 6.99
N SER A 86 10.17 -8.26 6.94
CA SER A 86 10.99 -7.51 5.99
C SER A 86 11.18 -8.27 4.67
N GLY A 87 11.46 -7.54 3.58
CA GLY A 87 12.01 -8.11 2.34
C GLY A 87 11.02 -8.70 1.33
N VAL A 88 9.70 -8.66 1.59
CA VAL A 88 8.69 -9.25 0.68
C VAL A 88 7.91 -8.17 -0.12
N GLY A 89 7.92 -6.93 0.37
CA GLY A 89 7.06 -5.81 -0.05
C GLY A 89 6.01 -5.51 1.04
N ASP A 90 5.55 -4.26 1.10
CA ASP A 90 4.54 -3.82 2.07
C ASP A 90 3.18 -4.46 1.84
N LEU A 91 2.86 -4.82 0.59
CA LEU A 91 1.64 -5.57 0.26
C LEU A 91 1.93 -6.64 -0.79
N VAL A 92 1.35 -7.83 -0.57
CA VAL A 92 1.32 -8.92 -1.54
C VAL A 92 -0.10 -9.44 -1.71
N ALA A 93 -0.57 -9.54 -2.94
CA ALA A 93 -1.90 -10.03 -3.27
C ALA A 93 -1.92 -10.88 -4.54
N GLU A 94 -2.62 -12.00 -4.50
CA GLU A 94 -2.99 -12.75 -5.71
C GLU A 94 -4.18 -12.05 -6.37
N LEU A 95 -3.95 -11.49 -7.56
CA LEU A 95 -4.97 -10.82 -8.36
C LEU A 95 -5.83 -11.86 -9.09
N ARG A 96 -7.07 -11.50 -9.41
CA ARG A 96 -7.97 -12.36 -10.21
C ARG A 96 -7.46 -12.64 -11.61
N THR A 97 -6.56 -11.82 -12.12
CA THR A 97 -5.86 -12.02 -13.39
C THR A 97 -4.89 -13.21 -13.34
N GLY A 98 -4.62 -13.77 -12.15
CA GLY A 98 -3.61 -14.81 -11.92
C GLY A 98 -2.20 -14.25 -11.70
N GLN A 99 -2.04 -12.93 -11.71
CA GLN A 99 -0.80 -12.26 -11.38
C GLN A 99 -0.68 -12.04 -9.87
N ARG A 100 0.57 -11.96 -9.39
CA ARG A 100 0.88 -11.69 -7.99
C ARG A 100 1.36 -10.26 -7.83
N LEU A 101 0.53 -9.39 -7.28
CA LEU A 101 0.89 -8.00 -7.05
C LEU A 101 1.82 -7.90 -5.83
N ARG A 102 2.96 -7.22 -5.98
CA ARG A 102 3.88 -6.86 -4.90
C ARG A 102 4.09 -5.36 -4.89
N VAL A 103 3.90 -4.74 -3.72
CA VAL A 103 3.85 -3.30 -3.60
C VAL A 103 4.84 -2.80 -2.57
N GLU A 104 5.62 -1.78 -2.92
CA GLU A 104 6.37 -0.95 -1.98
C GLU A 104 5.58 0.34 -1.73
N SER A 105 5.17 0.59 -0.49
CA SER A 105 4.40 1.76 -0.12
C SER A 105 5.31 2.83 0.47
N LYS A 106 4.95 4.10 0.26
CA LYS A 106 5.60 5.21 0.97
C LYS A 106 4.58 6.13 1.61
N LYS A 107 4.86 6.57 2.83
CA LYS A 107 4.19 7.75 3.41
C LYS A 107 4.40 8.98 2.55
N GLY A 108 3.63 10.04 2.77
CA GLY A 108 3.92 11.31 2.14
C GLY A 108 2.90 12.41 2.43
N PRO A 109 3.20 13.64 1.99
CA PRO A 109 2.32 14.79 2.17
C PRO A 109 1.04 14.69 1.32
N LEU A 110 -0.07 15.17 1.88
CA LEU A 110 -1.36 15.33 1.20
C LEU A 110 -1.57 16.76 0.68
N ILE A 111 -0.87 17.72 1.30
CA ILE A 111 -0.86 19.12 0.89
C ILE A 111 0.52 19.49 0.34
N ARG A 112 0.55 20.46 -0.57
CA ARG A 112 1.79 20.93 -1.16
C ARG A 112 2.72 21.51 -0.08
N SER A 113 3.96 21.03 -0.05
CA SER A 113 5.01 21.56 0.82
C SER A 113 6.10 22.26 0.00
N LYS A 114 6.95 23.05 0.65
CA LYS A 114 8.17 23.61 0.00
C LYS A 114 9.22 22.54 -0.29
N SER A 115 9.12 21.38 0.36
CA SER A 115 10.02 20.25 0.13
C SER A 115 9.59 19.46 -1.11
N SER A 116 10.54 18.81 -1.78
CA SER A 116 10.31 17.94 -2.94
C SER A 116 10.37 16.46 -2.57
N GLN A 117 9.97 16.11 -1.35
CA GLN A 117 10.13 14.76 -0.80
C GLN A 117 9.44 13.69 -1.64
N GLU A 118 8.33 14.01 -2.31
CA GLU A 118 7.58 13.11 -3.19
C GLU A 118 8.45 12.47 -4.27
N TYR A 119 9.40 13.24 -4.84
CA TYR A 119 10.36 12.71 -5.82
C TYR A 119 11.29 11.65 -5.20
N SER A 120 11.80 11.94 -4.00
CA SER A 120 12.71 11.04 -3.30
C SER A 120 12.00 9.76 -2.91
N LEU A 121 10.76 9.87 -2.40
CA LEU A 121 9.96 8.74 -1.93
C LEU A 121 9.64 7.77 -3.07
N ILE A 122 9.16 8.25 -4.23
CA ILE A 122 8.89 7.34 -5.36
C ILE A 122 10.19 6.70 -5.86
N ARG A 123 11.30 7.45 -5.96
CA ARG A 123 12.59 6.90 -6.40
C ARG A 123 13.13 5.84 -5.45
N GLU A 124 13.03 6.08 -4.15
CA GLU A 124 13.44 5.13 -3.12
C GLU A 124 12.64 3.83 -3.25
N ALA A 125 11.31 3.93 -3.39
CA ALA A 125 10.45 2.76 -3.56
C ALA A 125 10.77 1.99 -4.85
N ILE A 126 10.99 2.67 -5.97
CA ILE A 126 11.47 2.03 -7.21
C ILE A 126 12.81 1.34 -6.96
N GLY A 127 13.74 2.01 -6.29
CA GLY A 127 15.06 1.47 -5.94
C GLY A 127 14.97 0.19 -5.12
N GLN A 128 14.06 0.14 -4.14
CA GLN A 128 13.81 -1.04 -3.32
C GLN A 128 13.24 -2.19 -4.15
N LEU A 129 12.27 -1.91 -5.01
CA LEU A 129 11.65 -2.93 -5.89
C LEU A 129 12.66 -3.56 -6.85
N VAL A 130 13.55 -2.77 -7.47
CA VAL A 130 14.55 -3.31 -8.41
C VAL A 130 15.68 -4.10 -7.74
N THR A 131 15.77 -4.05 -6.40
CA THR A 131 16.76 -4.79 -5.60
C THR A 131 16.19 -6.03 -4.92
N ILE A 132 14.94 -6.40 -5.21
CA ILE A 132 14.35 -7.64 -4.70
C ILE A 132 15.14 -8.84 -5.24
N GLU A 133 15.58 -9.71 -4.34
CA GLU A 133 16.43 -10.87 -4.66
C GLU A 133 15.70 -11.93 -5.50
N HIS A 134 14.41 -12.14 -5.22
CA HIS A 134 13.60 -13.16 -5.88
C HIS A 134 12.27 -12.58 -6.39
N LEU A 135 12.05 -12.76 -7.68
CA LEU A 135 10.84 -12.35 -8.39
C LEU A 135 10.31 -13.55 -9.18
N GLU A 136 9.04 -13.88 -9.00
CA GLU A 136 8.36 -14.88 -9.83
C GLU A 136 7.97 -14.28 -11.18
N GLN A 137 7.84 -15.08 -12.24
CA GLN A 137 7.44 -14.57 -13.57
C GLN A 137 6.04 -13.94 -13.56
N THR A 138 5.18 -14.35 -12.63
CA THR A 138 3.82 -13.82 -12.45
C THR A 138 3.77 -12.61 -11.53
N ASP A 139 4.88 -12.22 -10.90
CA ASP A 139 4.92 -11.06 -10.02
C ASP A 139 4.78 -9.77 -10.86
N VAL A 140 3.89 -8.88 -10.42
CA VAL A 140 3.80 -7.51 -10.93
C VAL A 140 4.14 -6.54 -9.82
N LEU A 141 5.03 -5.60 -10.11
CA LEU A 141 5.59 -4.68 -9.13
C LEU A 141 4.88 -3.33 -9.18
N ALA A 142 4.59 -2.77 -8.02
CA ALA A 142 4.03 -1.42 -7.93
C ALA A 142 4.63 -0.61 -6.78
N VAL A 143 4.74 0.70 -7.00
CA VAL A 143 4.92 1.68 -5.92
C VAL A 143 3.56 2.24 -5.54
N ALA A 144 3.23 2.31 -4.25
CA ALA A 144 2.04 2.99 -3.77
C ALA A 144 2.39 4.23 -2.94
N VAL A 145 1.85 5.39 -3.32
CA VAL A 145 2.03 6.65 -2.61
C VAL A 145 0.68 7.33 -2.37
N PRO A 146 0.60 8.34 -1.47
CA PRO A 146 -0.63 9.06 -1.25
C PRO A 146 -1.10 9.77 -2.51
N LYS A 147 -2.41 9.88 -2.68
CA LYS A 147 -3.02 10.73 -3.70
C LYS A 147 -2.97 12.18 -3.24
N SER A 148 -2.19 12.99 -3.94
CA SER A 148 -2.07 14.43 -3.75
C SER A 148 -1.63 15.09 -5.06
N GLU A 149 -1.83 16.40 -5.20
CA GLU A 149 -1.50 17.16 -6.41
C GLU A 149 -0.09 16.82 -6.93
N LYS A 150 0.90 16.76 -6.03
CA LYS A 150 2.29 16.53 -6.43
C LYS A 150 2.57 15.07 -6.76
N PHE A 151 2.06 14.11 -5.99
CA PHE A 151 2.23 12.69 -6.29
C PHE A 151 1.52 12.30 -7.57
N ASP A 152 0.30 12.80 -7.81
CA ASP A 152 -0.46 12.54 -9.04
C ASP A 152 0.29 13.07 -10.26
N ALA A 153 0.74 14.32 -10.23
CA ALA A 153 1.53 14.91 -11.33
C ALA A 153 2.82 14.13 -11.62
N LEU A 154 3.48 13.59 -10.59
CA LEU A 154 4.66 12.74 -10.78
C LEU A 154 4.31 11.37 -11.34
N ALA A 155 3.28 10.73 -10.81
CA ALA A 155 2.82 9.42 -11.25
C ALA A 155 2.39 9.46 -12.72
N GLU A 156 1.58 10.45 -13.11
CA GLU A 156 1.17 10.67 -14.51
C GLU A 156 2.37 10.85 -15.44
N LEU A 157 3.31 11.75 -15.07
CA LEU A 157 4.49 12.00 -15.85
C LEU A 157 5.40 10.77 -15.96
N TRP A 158 5.53 9.97 -14.91
CA TRP A 158 6.51 8.87 -14.85
C TRP A 158 5.98 7.59 -15.46
N ARG A 159 4.67 7.29 -15.33
CA ARG A 159 4.03 6.13 -15.99
C ARG A 159 4.25 6.11 -17.50
N VAL A 160 4.35 7.29 -18.13
CA VAL A 160 4.55 7.40 -19.58
C VAL A 160 6.02 7.37 -20.01
N ARG A 161 6.99 7.43 -19.09
CA ARG A 161 8.42 7.47 -19.44
C ARG A 161 8.87 6.13 -20.02
N PRO A 162 9.67 6.13 -21.12
CA PRO A 162 10.10 4.89 -21.77
C PRO A 162 10.78 3.90 -20.82
N LEU A 163 11.70 4.36 -19.97
CA LEU A 163 12.40 3.48 -19.03
C LEU A 163 11.47 2.91 -17.94
N MET A 164 10.47 3.68 -17.50
CA MET A 164 9.47 3.17 -16.55
C MET A 164 8.58 2.11 -17.20
N LYS A 165 8.16 2.32 -18.45
CA LYS A 165 7.42 1.30 -19.19
C LYS A 165 8.23 0.01 -19.36
N SER A 166 9.53 0.14 -19.66
CA SER A 166 10.40 -1.04 -19.83
C SER A 166 10.67 -1.81 -18.54
N THR A 167 10.56 -1.17 -17.36
CA THR A 167 10.72 -1.90 -16.09
C THR A 167 9.49 -2.71 -15.70
N GLY A 168 8.31 -2.39 -16.26
CA GLY A 168 7.05 -3.00 -15.83
C GLY A 168 6.63 -2.63 -14.40
N ILE A 169 7.27 -1.62 -13.78
CA ILE A 169 6.91 -1.14 -12.43
C ILE A 169 5.79 -0.11 -12.56
N HIS A 170 4.67 -0.38 -11.88
CA HIS A 170 3.52 0.50 -11.84
C HIS A 170 3.66 1.54 -10.72
N ILE A 171 3.02 2.70 -10.88
CA ILE A 171 2.95 3.72 -9.84
C ILE A 171 1.48 3.96 -9.52
N LEU A 172 1.09 3.72 -8.28
CA LEU A 172 -0.26 3.86 -7.76
C LEU A 172 -0.36 5.07 -6.84
N THR A 173 -1.46 5.83 -6.95
CA THR A 173 -1.78 6.90 -5.99
C THR A 173 -3.05 6.55 -5.23
N ILE A 174 -2.98 6.62 -3.90
CA ILE A 174 -3.98 6.10 -2.96
C ILE A 174 -4.67 7.23 -2.19
N GLY A 175 -5.97 7.39 -2.40
CA GLY A 175 -6.80 8.40 -1.74
C GLY A 175 -7.33 7.95 -0.37
N ARG A 176 -7.70 8.92 0.47
CA ARG A 176 -8.36 8.65 1.77
C ARG A 176 -9.79 8.14 1.65
N ASP A 177 -10.36 8.26 0.47
CA ASP A 177 -11.61 7.66 0.03
C ASP A 177 -11.42 6.22 -0.50
N ASN A 178 -10.21 5.66 -0.37
CA ASN A 178 -9.79 4.38 -0.94
C ASN A 178 -9.76 4.36 -2.49
N SER A 179 -9.81 5.53 -3.14
CA SER A 179 -9.58 5.62 -4.58
C SER A 179 -8.14 5.22 -4.91
N VAL A 180 -7.98 4.50 -6.03
CA VAL A 180 -6.66 4.06 -6.52
C VAL A 180 -6.53 4.49 -7.97
N SER A 181 -5.51 5.29 -8.27
CA SER A 181 -5.18 5.69 -9.64
C SER A 181 -3.98 4.89 -10.15
N GLY A 182 -4.01 4.47 -11.42
CA GLY A 182 -2.93 3.68 -12.04
C GLY A 182 -3.08 2.16 -11.89
N LEU A 183 -4.21 1.68 -11.36
CA LEU A 183 -4.49 0.25 -11.18
C LEU A 183 -4.97 -0.43 -12.46
N SER A 184 -5.56 0.31 -13.40
CA SER A 184 -6.26 -0.24 -14.56
C SER A 184 -5.44 -1.22 -15.40
N ASP A 185 -4.13 -0.98 -15.51
CA ASP A 185 -3.22 -1.84 -16.28
C ASP A 185 -2.90 -3.18 -15.58
N LEU A 186 -3.27 -3.33 -14.30
CA LEU A 186 -3.01 -4.52 -13.46
C LEU A 186 -4.22 -5.46 -13.35
N ILE A 187 -5.42 -4.96 -13.64
CA ILE A 187 -6.70 -5.64 -13.33
C ILE A 187 -7.54 -5.96 -14.58
N GLN A 188 -6.97 -5.74 -15.76
CA GLN A 188 -7.52 -6.18 -17.05
C GLN A 188 -7.15 -7.64 -17.31
#